data_AF-A0A0K1ENB9-F1
#
_entry.id   AF-A0A0K1ENB9-F1
#
_cell.length_a   1.000
_cell.length_b   1.000
_cell.length_c   1.000
_cell.angle_alpha   90.00
_cell.angle_beta   90.00
_cell.angle_gamma   90.00
#
_symmetry.space_group_name_H-M   'P 1'
#
loop_
_entity.id
_entity.type
_entity.pdbx_description
1 polymer ?
#
loop_
_entity_poly.entity_id
_entity_poly.type
_entity_poly.pdbx_seq_one_letter_code
_entity_poly.pdbx_strand_id
1 'polypeptide(L)'
;MAPSTTRPDLWSSLRSAAPSLLLPVLALGCAPATSSDPAFWASHQIGEGGAPPDPGSTGPGGAGGSDEPPPTPSGGLTLEFTTLSNRGEYAPDNIGAVWITDAQDNFVKTLEVWAAKRAKHLVKWRAASKGHSLVDAVTRATRGAHVAHESYWNGTNSEGGVAPEGAYRIYVEFTEDNSAEGEPPGPWMVFDFEKGAVPGDAVVPDQRHFNNIHLTYAF
;
A
#
# COMPACT_ATOMS: atom_id res chain seq x y z
N MET A 1 -18.88 -17.88 56.10
CA MET A 1 -18.49 -16.89 57.13
C MET A 1 -16.97 -16.86 57.14
N ALA A 2 -16.37 -15.89 56.45
CA ALA A 2 -14.91 -15.76 56.35
C ALA A 2 -14.50 -14.48 57.10
N PRO A 3 -13.43 -14.51 57.94
CA PRO A 3 -13.07 -13.37 58.77
C PRO A 3 -12.19 -12.36 58.02
N SER A 4 -12.52 -11.09 58.24
CA SER A 4 -11.70 -9.92 57.94
C SER A 4 -10.51 -9.83 58.90
N THR A 5 -9.31 -9.54 58.38
CA THR A 5 -8.16 -9.12 59.21
C THR A 5 -7.44 -7.93 58.59
N THR A 6 -7.85 -6.75 59.09
CA THR A 6 -7.08 -5.59 59.55
C THR A 6 -5.58 -5.45 59.20
N ARG A 7 -5.26 -4.28 58.62
CA ARG A 7 -3.91 -3.67 58.47
C ARG A 7 -3.27 -3.32 59.82
N PRO A 8 -1.95 -3.08 59.83
CA PRO A 8 -1.46 -1.87 60.50
C PRO A 8 -0.52 -1.01 59.64
N ASP A 9 -0.78 0.30 59.70
CA ASP A 9 0.11 1.41 59.34
C ASP A 9 1.29 1.51 60.32
N LEU A 10 2.44 2.03 59.88
CA LEU A 10 3.39 2.81 60.71
C LEU A 10 4.37 3.62 59.82
N TRP A 11 4.23 4.96 59.94
CA TRP A 11 5.23 6.06 59.91
C TRP A 11 6.73 5.72 59.79
N SER A 12 7.67 6.56 59.31
CA SER A 12 7.71 7.97 58.87
C SER A 12 9.11 8.31 58.30
N SER A 13 9.17 9.29 57.40
CA SER A 13 10.21 10.31 57.14
C SER A 13 11.71 10.02 57.31
N LEU A 14 12.47 10.24 56.24
CA LEU A 14 13.70 11.04 56.29
C LEU A 14 13.82 11.98 55.08
N ARG A 15 13.87 13.29 55.36
CA ARG A 15 14.36 14.33 54.45
C ARG A 15 15.88 14.42 54.60
N SER A 16 16.60 14.62 53.50
CA SER A 16 17.90 15.30 53.52
C SER A 16 18.11 16.02 52.18
N ALA A 17 18.69 17.22 52.24
CA ALA A 17 18.75 18.20 51.17
C ALA A 17 20.20 18.54 50.78
N ALA A 18 20.35 18.91 49.50
CA ALA A 18 21.37 19.77 48.86
C ALA A 18 22.81 19.20 48.67
N PRO A 19 23.65 19.73 47.75
CA PRO A 19 23.47 20.90 46.86
C PRO A 19 23.78 20.68 45.36
N SER A 20 23.36 21.68 44.57
CA SER A 20 23.61 21.88 43.13
C SER A 20 25.08 22.10 42.78
N LEU A 21 25.53 21.52 41.67
CA LEU A 21 26.67 21.99 40.87
C LEU A 21 26.28 21.97 39.39
N LEU A 22 26.28 23.17 38.80
CA LEU A 22 26.13 23.46 37.37
C LEU A 22 27.49 23.25 36.67
N LEU A 23 27.51 22.48 35.59
CA LEU A 23 28.54 22.52 34.54
C LEU A 23 27.91 22.19 33.17
N PRO A 24 28.50 22.67 32.04
CA PRO A 24 27.77 23.13 30.86
C PRO A 24 27.56 22.09 29.75
N VAL A 25 26.59 22.43 28.91
CA VAL A 25 26.14 21.81 27.66
C VAL A 25 27.26 21.76 26.61
N LEU A 26 27.42 20.60 25.99
CA LEU A 26 27.99 20.43 24.65
C LEU A 26 27.10 19.44 23.89
N ALA A 27 26.01 19.96 23.35
CA ALA A 27 25.16 19.26 22.41
C ALA A 27 25.82 19.31 21.02
N LEU A 28 26.48 18.22 20.61
CA LEU A 28 26.62 17.94 19.18
C LEU A 28 25.26 17.49 18.68
N GLY A 29 24.45 18.46 18.27
CA GLY A 29 23.19 18.22 17.60
C GLY A 29 23.44 17.62 16.22
N CYS A 30 23.26 16.31 16.08
CA CYS A 30 22.51 15.84 14.92
C CYS A 30 21.07 16.30 15.17
N ALA A 31 20.72 17.45 14.60
CA ALA A 31 19.33 17.86 14.56
C ALA A 31 18.54 16.76 13.83
N PRO A 32 17.47 16.18 14.44
CA PRO A 32 16.51 15.43 13.65
C PRO A 32 15.93 16.39 12.61
N ALA A 33 15.82 15.94 11.35
CA ALA A 33 15.24 16.73 10.28
C ALA A 33 13.84 17.19 10.69
N THR A 34 13.73 18.49 11.01
CA THR A 34 12.46 19.16 11.28
C THR A 34 11.74 19.43 9.97
N SER A 35 10.41 19.44 10.03
CA SER A 35 9.40 19.42 8.95
C SER A 35 9.34 20.66 8.03
N SER A 36 10.47 21.28 7.69
CA SER A 36 10.50 22.54 6.94
C SER A 36 11.44 22.53 5.74
N ASP A 37 11.87 21.36 5.27
CA ASP A 37 12.67 21.24 4.05
C ASP A 37 11.77 20.98 2.81
N PRO A 38 11.56 21.98 1.92
CA PRO A 38 10.83 21.78 0.68
C PRO A 38 11.53 20.83 -0.30
N ALA A 39 12.80 20.47 -0.09
CA ALA A 39 13.49 19.46 -0.88
C ALA A 39 12.98 18.02 -0.61
N PHE A 40 12.22 17.80 0.48
CA PHE A 40 11.57 16.52 0.78
C PHE A 40 10.35 16.23 -0.12
N TRP A 41 9.73 17.28 -0.69
CA TRP A 41 8.50 17.23 -1.48
C TRP A 41 8.71 17.49 -2.98
N ALA A 42 9.91 17.88 -3.39
CA ALA A 42 10.18 18.20 -4.79
C ALA A 42 10.22 16.91 -5.63
N SER A 43 9.37 16.85 -6.66
CA SER A 43 9.45 15.84 -7.71
C SER A 43 10.80 15.95 -8.42
N HIS A 44 11.51 14.83 -8.57
CA HIS A 44 12.66 14.76 -9.47
C HIS A 44 12.16 15.00 -10.90
N GLN A 45 12.46 16.17 -11.46
CA GLN A 45 12.39 16.36 -12.90
C GLN A 45 13.47 15.47 -13.54
N ILE A 46 13.01 14.39 -14.17
CA ILE A 46 13.79 13.63 -15.15
C ILE A 46 14.04 14.54 -16.34
N GLY A 47 15.32 14.92 -16.51
CA GLY A 47 15.80 15.69 -17.65
C GLY A 47 15.61 14.92 -18.96
N GLU A 48 15.13 15.65 -19.96
CA GLU A 48 14.97 15.27 -21.35
C GLU A 48 16.31 14.88 -22.01
N GLY A 49 16.24 13.97 -23.00
CA GLY A 49 17.21 13.94 -24.09
C GLY A 49 17.55 12.55 -24.62
N GLY A 50 17.01 12.19 -25.80
CA GLY A 50 17.54 11.07 -26.60
C GLY A 50 16.60 10.58 -27.70
N ALA A 51 16.94 10.90 -28.95
CA ALA A 51 16.23 10.69 -30.21
C ALA A 51 15.86 9.21 -30.59
N PRO A 52 14.92 8.99 -31.52
CA PRO A 52 14.51 7.66 -31.98
C PRO A 52 15.51 7.03 -32.98
N PRO A 53 15.65 5.69 -33.05
CA PRO A 53 16.33 5.04 -34.16
C PRO A 53 15.40 4.77 -35.36
N ASP A 54 15.92 5.01 -36.57
CA ASP A 54 15.29 4.79 -37.88
C ASP A 54 14.85 3.33 -38.15
N PRO A 55 13.87 3.10 -39.05
CA PRO A 55 13.43 1.78 -39.45
C PRO A 55 14.20 1.27 -40.68
N GLY A 56 14.77 0.06 -40.60
CA GLY A 56 15.22 -0.63 -41.81
C GLY A 56 16.11 -1.84 -41.57
N SER A 57 15.53 -3.04 -41.64
CA SER A 57 16.19 -4.22 -42.22
C SER A 57 15.19 -5.36 -42.40
N THR A 58 14.78 -5.59 -43.64
CA THR A 58 14.07 -6.78 -44.12
C THR A 58 15.07 -7.91 -44.38
N GLY A 59 14.82 -9.09 -43.80
CA GLY A 59 15.47 -10.35 -44.15
C GLY A 59 14.51 -11.53 -43.89
N PRO A 60 14.31 -12.47 -44.83
CA PRO A 60 13.28 -13.51 -44.74
C PRO A 60 13.83 -14.90 -44.32
N GLY A 61 12.96 -15.71 -43.70
CA GLY A 61 13.11 -17.16 -43.49
C GLY A 61 13.39 -17.53 -42.03
N GLY A 62 12.72 -18.49 -41.39
CA GLY A 62 11.64 -19.40 -41.78
C GLY A 62 11.39 -20.39 -40.63
N ALA A 63 10.30 -21.16 -40.80
CA ALA A 63 9.96 -22.44 -40.13
C ALA A 63 9.46 -22.44 -38.67
N GLY A 64 8.16 -22.74 -38.54
CA GLY A 64 7.71 -23.94 -37.83
C GLY A 64 7.54 -23.83 -36.31
N GLY A 65 6.54 -23.08 -35.87
CA GLY A 65 5.93 -23.23 -34.56
C GLY A 65 4.45 -23.52 -34.76
N SER A 66 3.92 -24.54 -34.11
CA SER A 66 2.47 -24.75 -33.99
C SER A 66 1.80 -23.44 -33.61
N ASP A 67 0.90 -22.95 -34.47
CA ASP A 67 0.02 -21.81 -34.22
C ASP A 67 -0.97 -22.18 -33.08
N GLU A 68 -0.45 -22.39 -31.88
CA GLU A 68 -1.23 -22.09 -30.69
C GLU A 68 -1.19 -20.56 -30.57
N PRO A 69 -2.34 -19.88 -30.73
CA PRO A 69 -2.36 -18.44 -30.50
C PRO A 69 -1.76 -18.18 -29.12
N PRO A 70 -0.93 -17.13 -28.94
CA PRO A 70 -0.53 -16.73 -27.60
C PRO A 70 -1.81 -16.64 -26.76
N PRO A 71 -1.84 -17.16 -25.52
CA PRO A 71 -3.04 -17.10 -24.69
C PRO A 71 -3.50 -15.65 -24.71
N THR A 72 -4.63 -15.43 -25.38
CA THR A 72 -5.25 -14.11 -25.42
C THR A 72 -5.58 -13.84 -23.96
N PRO A 73 -5.17 -12.71 -23.35
CA PRO A 73 -5.58 -12.42 -21.99
C PRO A 73 -7.11 -12.51 -21.98
N SER A 74 -7.64 -13.51 -21.29
CA SER A 74 -9.01 -14.02 -21.45
C SER A 74 -10.06 -13.10 -20.81
N GLY A 75 -9.76 -11.81 -20.75
CA GLY A 75 -10.38 -10.83 -19.90
C GLY A 75 -9.49 -10.48 -18.70
N GLY A 76 -9.99 -9.62 -17.83
CA GLY A 76 -9.32 -9.22 -16.60
C GLY A 76 -10.31 -8.63 -15.62
N LEU A 77 -9.77 -8.14 -14.51
CA LEU A 77 -10.51 -7.38 -13.51
C LEU A 77 -10.02 -5.93 -13.53
N THR A 78 -10.95 -4.99 -13.47
CA THR A 78 -10.68 -3.57 -13.25
C THR A 78 -11.40 -3.11 -11.99
N LEU A 79 -10.66 -2.45 -11.10
CA LEU A 79 -11.19 -1.77 -9.92
C LEU A 79 -10.93 -0.27 -10.05
N GLU A 80 -12.00 0.50 -10.08
CA GLU A 80 -12.00 1.95 -10.00
C GLU A 80 -12.46 2.41 -8.62
N PHE A 81 -11.79 3.43 -8.07
CA PHE A 81 -12.19 4.06 -6.81
C PHE A 81 -11.51 5.42 -6.66
N THR A 82 -12.01 6.23 -5.75
CA THR A 82 -11.34 7.43 -5.26
C THR A 82 -11.23 7.34 -3.74
N THR A 83 -10.05 7.63 -3.20
CA THR A 83 -9.85 7.69 -1.75
C THR A 83 -10.38 9.01 -1.19
N LEU A 84 -10.73 9.04 0.08
CA LEU A 84 -11.14 10.27 0.79
C LEU A 84 -10.39 10.37 2.10
N SER A 85 -9.81 11.54 2.35
CA SER A 85 -8.99 11.85 3.53
C SER A 85 -9.56 11.28 4.83
N ASN A 86 -8.71 10.61 5.59
CA ASN A 86 -9.00 10.18 6.96
C ASN A 86 -8.65 11.27 7.99
N ARG A 87 -8.21 12.44 7.52
CA ARG A 87 -7.75 13.58 8.31
C ARG A 87 -6.52 13.21 9.15
N GLY A 88 -5.63 12.41 8.57
CA GLY A 88 -4.36 12.04 9.19
C GLY A 88 -3.38 13.21 9.26
N GLU A 89 -2.27 12.99 9.97
CA GLU A 89 -1.21 13.97 10.22
C GLU A 89 -0.68 14.61 8.92
N TYR A 90 -0.59 13.81 7.85
CA TYR A 90 -0.01 14.23 6.57
C TYR A 90 -1.08 14.57 5.52
N ALA A 91 -2.36 14.63 5.86
CA ALA A 91 -3.41 14.98 4.91
C ALA A 91 -3.11 16.31 4.17
N PRO A 92 -3.31 16.40 2.85
CA PRO A 92 -3.88 15.39 1.95
C PRO A 92 -2.85 14.43 1.32
N ASP A 93 -1.57 14.51 1.74
CA ASP A 93 -0.55 13.57 1.31
C ASP A 93 -0.90 12.17 1.80
N ASN A 94 -1.02 11.25 0.86
CA ASN A 94 -1.43 9.89 1.16
C ASN A 94 -0.58 8.88 0.42
N ILE A 95 -0.50 7.69 1.03
CA ILE A 95 0.10 6.51 0.44
C ILE A 95 -0.89 5.37 0.46
N GLY A 96 -0.73 4.40 -0.43
CA GLY A 96 -1.63 3.25 -0.46
C GLY A 96 -1.20 2.15 -1.39
N ALA A 97 -1.97 1.07 -1.37
CA ALA A 97 -1.78 -0.10 -2.19
C ALA A 97 -3.10 -0.79 -2.53
N VAL A 98 -3.08 -1.50 -3.66
CA VAL A 98 -4.12 -2.42 -4.11
C VAL A 98 -3.49 -3.79 -4.33
N TRP A 99 -4.08 -4.85 -3.77
CA TRP A 99 -3.56 -6.21 -3.89
C TRP A 99 -4.65 -7.27 -3.92
N ILE A 100 -4.29 -8.47 -4.37
CA ILE A 100 -5.16 -9.63 -4.47
C ILE A 100 -4.64 -10.75 -3.57
N THR A 101 -5.57 -11.43 -2.91
CA THR A 101 -5.34 -12.74 -2.27
C THR A 101 -6.32 -13.78 -2.81
N ASP A 102 -6.01 -15.05 -2.59
CA ASP A 102 -7.01 -16.10 -2.75
C ASP A 102 -8.01 -16.10 -1.57
N ALA A 103 -8.97 -17.03 -1.62
CA ALA A 103 -9.96 -17.26 -0.57
C ALA A 103 -9.35 -17.70 0.78
N GLN A 104 -8.09 -18.13 0.83
CA GLN A 104 -7.38 -18.54 2.05
C GLN A 104 -6.42 -17.47 2.58
N ASP A 105 -6.49 -16.24 2.04
CA ASP A 105 -5.62 -15.09 2.38
C ASP A 105 -4.16 -15.29 1.96
N ASN A 106 -3.89 -16.23 1.05
CA ASN A 106 -2.58 -16.30 0.43
C ASN A 106 -2.44 -15.19 -0.60
N PHE A 107 -1.32 -14.49 -0.52
CA PHE A 107 -1.01 -13.39 -1.42
C PHE A 107 -0.85 -13.88 -2.87
N VAL A 108 -1.54 -13.22 -3.80
CA VAL A 108 -1.49 -13.54 -5.23
C VAL A 108 -0.66 -12.51 -5.97
N LYS A 109 -0.99 -11.22 -5.81
CA LYS A 109 -0.35 -10.13 -6.56
C LYS A 109 -0.64 -8.75 -5.98
N THR A 110 0.28 -7.81 -6.14
CA THR A 110 0.04 -6.38 -5.93
C THR A 110 -0.25 -5.71 -7.28
N LEU A 111 -1.30 -4.88 -7.36
CA LEU A 111 -1.71 -4.19 -8.60
C LEU A 111 -1.21 -2.75 -8.65
N GLU A 112 -1.30 -2.02 -7.54
CA GLU A 112 -0.87 -0.62 -7.45
C GLU A 112 -0.21 -0.38 -6.09
N VAL A 113 0.86 0.43 -6.04
CA VAL A 113 1.42 1.00 -4.80
C VAL A 113 1.86 2.44 -5.03
N TRP A 114 1.34 3.40 -4.26
CA TRP A 114 1.73 4.81 -4.32
C TRP A 114 2.36 5.27 -3.00
N ALA A 115 3.49 4.67 -2.63
CA ALA A 115 4.07 4.90 -1.31
C ALA A 115 5.57 5.21 -1.32
N ALA A 116 6.28 4.97 -2.42
CA ALA A 116 7.74 5.06 -2.50
C ALA A 116 8.42 4.49 -1.23
N LYS A 117 9.22 5.30 -0.53
CA LYS A 117 9.94 4.90 0.71
C LYS A 117 9.03 4.74 1.93
N ARG A 118 7.78 5.23 1.87
CA ARG A 118 6.80 5.22 2.96
C ARG A 118 5.92 3.96 2.98
N ALA A 119 6.13 3.03 2.05
CA ALA A 119 5.39 1.77 1.99
C ALA A 119 5.40 0.97 3.31
N LYS A 120 6.38 1.23 4.20
CA LYS A 120 6.41 0.70 5.57
C LYS A 120 5.15 0.96 6.39
N HIS A 121 4.41 2.05 6.12
CA HIS A 121 3.19 2.40 6.86
C HIS A 121 1.91 1.77 6.28
N LEU A 122 2.00 0.98 5.20
CA LEU A 122 0.87 0.20 4.68
C LEU A 122 0.81 -1.15 5.41
N VAL A 123 0.24 -1.13 6.62
CA VAL A 123 0.35 -2.22 7.59
C VAL A 123 -0.32 -3.50 7.07
N LYS A 124 -1.51 -3.39 6.47
CA LYS A 124 -2.25 -4.56 5.96
C LYS A 124 -1.60 -5.13 4.71
N TRP A 125 -1.26 -4.28 3.75
CA TRP A 125 -0.57 -4.71 2.55
C TRP A 125 0.77 -5.37 2.87
N ARG A 126 1.55 -4.86 3.82
CA ARG A 126 2.82 -5.50 4.22
C ARG A 126 2.62 -6.84 4.90
N ALA A 127 1.60 -6.96 5.73
CA ALA A 127 1.27 -8.23 6.38
C ALA A 127 0.86 -9.28 5.34
N ALA A 128 0.06 -8.90 4.34
CA ALA A 128 -0.37 -9.79 3.27
C ALA A 128 0.78 -10.14 2.32
N SER A 129 1.47 -9.12 1.79
CA SER A 129 2.53 -9.29 0.80
C SER A 129 3.79 -9.89 1.38
N LYS A 130 4.04 -9.85 2.71
CA LYS A 130 5.28 -10.36 3.33
C LYS A 130 6.57 -9.84 2.67
N GLY A 131 6.52 -8.68 2.04
CA GLY A 131 7.65 -8.12 1.28
C GLY A 131 7.83 -8.70 -0.13
N HIS A 132 6.86 -9.46 -0.65
CA HIS A 132 6.79 -9.94 -2.03
C HIS A 132 6.69 -8.79 -3.04
N SER A 133 7.03 -9.17 -4.26
CA SER A 133 7.44 -8.34 -5.38
C SER A 133 6.49 -7.22 -5.82
N LEU A 134 7.08 -6.07 -6.12
CA LEU A 134 6.46 -4.95 -6.85
C LEU A 134 6.60 -5.10 -8.39
N VAL A 135 7.11 -6.24 -8.89
CA VAL A 135 7.51 -6.44 -10.31
C VAL A 135 6.40 -6.05 -11.30
N ASP A 136 5.14 -6.26 -10.94
CA ASP A 136 3.99 -5.89 -11.76
C ASP A 136 3.08 -4.83 -11.13
N ALA A 137 3.49 -4.24 -10.01
CA ALA A 137 2.72 -3.18 -9.38
C ALA A 137 2.99 -1.86 -10.09
N VAL A 138 1.95 -1.07 -10.34
CA VAL A 138 2.13 0.33 -10.73
C VAL A 138 2.70 1.07 -9.51
N THR A 139 4.01 1.31 -9.53
CA THR A 139 4.68 2.05 -8.46
C THR A 139 4.66 3.54 -8.76
N ARG A 140 4.11 4.33 -7.82
CA ARG A 140 4.06 5.79 -7.91
C ARG A 140 4.71 6.43 -6.67
N ALA A 141 5.07 7.69 -6.81
CA ALA A 141 5.41 8.53 -5.67
C ALA A 141 4.20 8.70 -4.74
N THR A 142 4.46 9.13 -3.51
CA THR A 142 3.43 9.64 -2.60
C THR A 142 2.54 10.64 -3.34
N ARG A 143 1.22 10.55 -3.16
CA ARG A 143 0.27 11.44 -3.83
C ARG A 143 -0.06 12.58 -2.90
N GLY A 144 0.08 13.83 -3.38
CA GLY A 144 -0.29 15.03 -2.61
C GLY A 144 -1.77 15.40 -2.67
N ALA A 145 -2.60 14.49 -3.15
CA ALA A 145 -4.04 14.62 -3.18
C ALA A 145 -4.70 13.24 -3.24
N HIS A 146 -5.95 13.18 -2.80
CA HIS A 146 -6.85 12.09 -3.08
C HIS A 146 -7.41 12.21 -4.50
N VAL A 147 -7.19 11.19 -5.32
CA VAL A 147 -7.59 11.20 -6.74
C VAL A 147 -8.17 9.84 -7.13
N ALA A 148 -8.72 9.76 -8.34
CA ALA A 148 -9.17 8.50 -8.91
C ALA A 148 -8.01 7.53 -9.16
N HIS A 149 -8.29 6.26 -8.89
CA HIS A 149 -7.45 5.10 -9.12
C HIS A 149 -8.17 4.14 -10.05
N GLU A 150 -7.40 3.50 -10.92
CA GLU A 150 -7.84 2.42 -11.79
C GLU A 150 -6.77 1.35 -11.71
N SER A 151 -7.12 0.20 -11.14
CA SER A 151 -6.24 -0.95 -10.96
C SER A 151 -6.70 -2.11 -11.82
N TYR A 152 -5.79 -2.69 -12.59
CA TYR A 152 -6.09 -3.80 -13.49
C TYR A 152 -5.37 -5.08 -13.08
N TRP A 153 -6.08 -6.20 -13.18
CA TRP A 153 -5.52 -7.54 -13.01
C TRP A 153 -5.84 -8.43 -14.20
N ASN A 154 -4.80 -9.01 -14.79
CA ASN A 154 -4.89 -9.91 -15.95
C ASN A 154 -5.03 -11.40 -15.58
N GLY A 155 -5.35 -11.72 -14.32
CA GLY A 155 -5.51 -13.11 -13.90
C GLY A 155 -4.21 -13.89 -13.71
N THR A 156 -3.07 -13.21 -13.51
CA THR A 156 -1.76 -13.85 -13.23
C THR A 156 -1.30 -13.66 -11.79
N ASN A 157 -0.47 -14.55 -11.28
CA ASN A 157 0.19 -14.38 -9.98
C ASN A 157 1.43 -13.46 -10.10
N SER A 158 2.13 -13.24 -8.98
CA SER A 158 3.34 -12.41 -8.92
C SER A 158 4.56 -12.98 -9.66
N GLU A 159 4.50 -14.22 -10.10
CA GLU A 159 5.54 -14.89 -10.89
C GLU A 159 5.21 -14.86 -12.40
N GLY A 160 4.09 -14.22 -12.79
CA GLY A 160 3.61 -14.16 -14.16
C GLY A 160 2.85 -15.41 -14.62
N GLY A 161 2.72 -16.44 -13.77
CA GLY A 161 1.93 -17.64 -14.05
C GLY A 161 0.43 -17.36 -13.97
N VAL A 162 -0.37 -18.10 -14.75
CA VAL A 162 -1.83 -18.00 -14.72
C VAL A 162 -2.34 -18.40 -13.33
N ALA A 163 -3.12 -17.53 -12.69
CA ALA A 163 -3.76 -17.83 -11.42
C ALA A 163 -4.92 -18.83 -11.65
N PRO A 164 -5.08 -19.85 -10.79
CA PRO A 164 -6.17 -20.83 -10.90
C PRO A 164 -7.55 -20.17 -10.95
N GLU A 165 -8.54 -20.84 -11.53
CA GLU A 165 -9.94 -20.44 -11.35
C GLU A 165 -10.37 -20.61 -9.88
N GLY A 166 -11.32 -19.80 -9.44
CA GLY A 166 -11.83 -19.85 -8.07
C GLY A 166 -12.08 -18.48 -7.45
N ALA A 167 -12.30 -18.49 -6.13
CA ALA A 167 -12.62 -17.31 -5.35
C ALA A 167 -11.36 -16.52 -4.94
N TYR A 168 -11.43 -15.21 -5.11
CA TYR A 168 -10.38 -14.25 -4.83
C TYR A 168 -10.92 -13.05 -4.07
N ARG A 169 -10.00 -12.31 -3.44
CA ARG A 169 -10.27 -11.03 -2.79
C ARG A 169 -9.35 -9.96 -3.34
N ILE A 170 -9.92 -8.81 -3.66
CA ILE A 170 -9.16 -7.60 -3.94
C ILE A 170 -9.29 -6.64 -2.76
N TYR A 171 -8.16 -6.09 -2.35
CA TYR A 171 -8.04 -5.20 -1.21
C TYR A 171 -7.51 -3.85 -1.65
N VAL A 172 -7.93 -2.80 -0.94
CA VAL A 172 -7.37 -1.46 -1.02
C VAL A 172 -7.04 -1.00 0.39
N GLU A 173 -5.88 -0.40 0.57
CA GLU A 173 -5.46 0.30 1.80
C GLU A 173 -4.86 1.65 1.42
N PHE A 174 -5.16 2.69 2.21
CA PHE A 174 -4.38 3.91 2.19
C PHE A 174 -4.17 4.44 3.60
N THR A 175 -3.21 5.34 3.77
CA THR A 175 -3.02 6.09 5.02
C THR A 175 -2.44 7.48 4.75
N GLU A 176 -2.85 8.42 5.59
CA GLU A 176 -2.27 9.77 5.72
C GLU A 176 -1.42 9.89 7.00
N ASP A 177 -1.08 8.77 7.64
CA ASP A 177 -0.45 8.72 8.96
C ASP A 177 0.78 7.80 8.96
N ASN A 178 1.61 7.93 9.99
CA ASN A 178 2.71 7.01 10.25
C ASN A 178 2.20 5.69 10.90
N SER A 179 1.26 4.98 10.25
CA SER A 179 0.55 3.81 10.81
C SER A 179 1.45 2.67 11.34
N ALA A 180 2.69 2.56 10.88
CA ALA A 180 3.67 1.60 11.41
C ALA A 180 4.39 2.06 12.71
N GLU A 181 4.13 3.27 13.19
CA GLU A 181 4.84 3.91 14.31
C GLU A 181 3.90 4.21 15.50
N GLY A 182 2.80 3.46 15.62
CA GLY A 182 1.87 3.52 16.75
C GLY A 182 0.54 4.20 16.44
N GLU A 183 0.42 4.81 15.26
CA GLU A 183 -0.87 5.31 14.75
C GLU A 183 -1.79 4.16 14.32
N PRO A 184 -3.12 4.34 14.33
CA PRO A 184 -4.06 3.34 13.85
C PRO A 184 -3.76 2.94 12.39
N PRO A 185 -3.98 1.66 12.01
CA PRO A 185 -3.90 1.26 10.61
C PRO A 185 -4.83 2.11 9.74
N GLY A 186 -4.33 2.45 8.55
CA GLY A 186 -5.09 3.25 7.59
C GLY A 186 -6.42 2.60 7.16
N PRO A 187 -7.36 3.39 6.62
CA PRO A 187 -8.60 2.85 6.06
C PRO A 187 -8.33 1.83 4.96
N TRP A 188 -9.21 0.84 4.89
CA TRP A 188 -9.11 -0.25 3.91
C TRP A 188 -10.49 -0.78 3.54
N MET A 189 -10.58 -1.42 2.39
CA MET A 189 -11.76 -2.13 1.90
C MET A 189 -11.36 -3.43 1.19
N VAL A 190 -12.32 -4.34 1.04
CA VAL A 190 -12.16 -5.64 0.39
C VAL A 190 -13.39 -5.97 -0.43
N PHE A 191 -13.18 -6.62 -1.59
CA PHE A 191 -14.24 -7.18 -2.43
C PHE A 191 -13.91 -8.63 -2.79
N ASP A 192 -14.91 -9.50 -2.64
CA ASP A 192 -14.86 -10.87 -3.09
C ASP A 192 -15.28 -10.96 -4.57
N PHE A 193 -14.61 -11.80 -5.35
CA PHE A 193 -14.98 -12.10 -6.74
C PHE A 193 -14.51 -13.50 -7.15
N GLU A 194 -15.07 -14.03 -8.24
CA GLU A 194 -14.71 -15.36 -8.76
C GLU A 194 -14.09 -15.25 -10.16
N LYS A 195 -12.89 -15.82 -10.32
CA LYS A 195 -12.23 -16.00 -11.61
C LYS A 195 -12.74 -17.28 -12.28
N GLY A 196 -13.14 -17.18 -13.54
CA GLY A 196 -13.78 -18.27 -14.31
C GLY A 196 -15.31 -18.31 -14.17
N ALA A 197 -15.89 -17.37 -13.44
CA ALA A 197 -17.34 -17.19 -13.34
C ALA A 197 -17.89 -16.31 -14.48
N VAL A 198 -19.21 -16.12 -14.51
CA VAL A 198 -19.86 -15.15 -15.38
C VAL A 198 -19.27 -13.75 -15.13
N PRO A 199 -19.06 -12.93 -16.18
CA PRO A 199 -18.61 -11.56 -16.01
C PRO A 199 -19.41 -10.79 -14.96
N GLY A 200 -18.71 -10.08 -14.08
CA GLY A 200 -19.28 -9.25 -13.05
C GLY A 200 -19.13 -7.77 -13.35
N ASP A 201 -20.14 -7.00 -12.94
CA ASP A 201 -20.17 -5.55 -12.98
C ASP A 201 -20.90 -5.07 -11.72
N ALA A 202 -20.14 -4.45 -10.80
CA ALA A 202 -20.63 -4.07 -9.49
C ALA A 202 -20.29 -2.62 -9.16
N VAL A 203 -21.31 -1.77 -9.12
CA VAL A 203 -21.22 -0.42 -8.54
C VAL A 203 -21.44 -0.53 -7.04
N VAL A 204 -20.42 -0.17 -6.27
CA VAL A 204 -20.43 -0.30 -4.80
C VAL A 204 -20.81 1.05 -4.18
N PRO A 205 -21.72 1.09 -3.19
CA PRO A 205 -22.04 2.32 -2.49
C PRO A 205 -20.81 2.98 -1.84
N ASP A 206 -20.79 4.31 -1.87
CA ASP A 206 -19.73 5.09 -1.23
C ASP A 206 -19.58 4.72 0.25
N GLN A 207 -18.33 4.62 0.66
CA GLN A 207 -17.91 4.34 2.02
C GLN A 207 -17.26 5.59 2.63
N ARG A 208 -17.06 5.57 3.95
CA ARG A 208 -16.52 6.73 4.69
C ARG A 208 -15.24 7.33 4.09
N HIS A 209 -14.35 6.48 3.56
CA HIS A 209 -13.02 6.87 3.07
C HIS A 209 -12.77 6.49 1.60
N PHE A 210 -13.82 6.04 0.90
CA PHE A 210 -13.73 5.56 -0.48
C PHE A 210 -15.03 5.90 -1.20
N ASN A 211 -14.96 6.48 -2.39
CA ASN A 211 -16.12 6.77 -3.21
C ASN A 211 -15.88 6.43 -4.68
N ASN A 212 -16.94 6.48 -5.49
CA ASN A 212 -16.89 6.13 -6.91
C ASN A 212 -16.30 4.72 -7.14
N ILE A 213 -16.75 3.76 -6.33
CA ILE A 213 -16.20 2.41 -6.34
C ILE A 213 -16.91 1.57 -7.39
N HIS A 214 -16.15 1.06 -8.37
CA HIS A 214 -16.66 0.22 -9.44
C HIS A 214 -15.73 -0.96 -9.70
N LEU A 215 -16.27 -2.18 -9.62
CA LEU A 215 -15.55 -3.40 -9.87
C LEU A 215 -16.14 -4.10 -11.09
N THR A 216 -15.32 -4.33 -12.11
CA THR A 216 -15.68 -5.10 -13.30
C THR A 216 -14.71 -6.25 -13.47
N TYR A 217 -15.21 -7.42 -13.90
CA TYR A 217 -14.35 -8.56 -14.21
C TYR A 217 -14.97 -9.49 -15.26
N ALA A 218 -14.12 -10.04 -16.12
CA ALA A 218 -14.44 -11.10 -17.07
C ALA A 218 -13.17 -11.92 -17.26
N PHE A 219 -13.22 -13.26 -17.24
CA PHE A 219 -12.04 -14.12 -17.30
C PHE A 219 -12.25 -15.35 -18.18
#